data_AF-A4EDE6-F1
#
_entry.id   AF-A4EDE6-F1
#
_cell.length_a   1.000
_cell.length_b   1.000
_cell.length_c   1.000
_cell.angle_alpha   90.00
_cell.angle_beta   90.00
_cell.angle_gamma   90.00
#
_symmetry.space_group_name_H-M   'P 1'
#
loop_
_entity.id
_entity.type
_entity.pdbx_description
1 polymer ?
#
loop_
_entity_poly.entity_id
_entity_poly.type
_entity_poly.pdbx_seq_one_letter_code
_entity_poly.pdbx_strand_id
1 'polypeptide(L)'
;MRPENEPDLMRLYLRHCAVGFVLSAVFVALILWQNVAGLGSLIAGSDIGWLAILLLWFFNGTIFGSVQFAIVIMSQAEDDDDDDDDFRGPLIPIRVSAQAGSRRR
;
A
#
# COMPACT_ATOMS: atom_id res chain seq x y z
N MET A 1 14.92 -17.63 -24.98
CA MET A 1 14.87 -16.25 -24.46
C MET A 1 13.40 -15.86 -24.37
N ARG A 2 12.76 -16.09 -23.22
CA ARG A 2 11.39 -15.61 -22.97
C ARG A 2 11.50 -14.12 -22.67
N PRO A 3 10.65 -13.23 -23.20
CA PRO A 3 10.58 -11.86 -22.73
C PRO A 3 10.10 -11.92 -21.28
N GLU A 4 11.03 -11.69 -20.35
CA GLU A 4 10.76 -11.58 -18.93
C GLU A 4 10.03 -10.25 -18.73
N ASN A 5 8.71 -10.29 -18.92
CA ASN A 5 7.81 -9.24 -18.44
C ASN A 5 7.65 -9.46 -16.94
N GLU A 6 8.72 -9.27 -16.19
CA GLU A 6 8.65 -9.23 -14.74
C GLU A 6 7.82 -7.99 -14.42
N PRO A 7 6.62 -8.11 -13.81
CA PRO A 7 5.87 -6.95 -13.38
C PRO A 7 6.73 -6.22 -12.37
N ASP A 8 7.38 -5.17 -12.83
CA ASP A 8 8.31 -4.36 -12.06
C ASP A 8 7.56 -3.89 -10.81
N LEU A 9 7.86 -4.50 -9.67
CA LEU A 9 7.16 -4.26 -8.41
C LEU A 9 7.16 -2.75 -8.12
N MET A 10 8.26 -2.07 -8.48
CA MET A 10 8.40 -0.62 -8.41
C MET A 10 7.31 0.15 -9.18
N ARG A 11 6.87 -0.36 -10.33
CA ARG A 11 5.83 0.25 -11.15
C ARG A 11 4.43 0.03 -10.58
N LEU A 12 4.20 -1.12 -9.93
CA LEU A 12 2.99 -1.36 -9.13
C LEU A 12 2.93 -0.38 -7.95
N TYR A 13 4.04 -0.24 -7.20
CA TYR A 13 4.13 0.70 -6.07
C TYR A 13 3.91 2.16 -6.47
N LEU A 14 4.54 2.63 -7.56
CA LEU A 14 4.34 4.01 -8.05
C LEU A 14 2.88 4.30 -8.39
N ARG A 15 2.14 3.29 -8.88
CA ARG A 15 0.72 3.45 -9.23
C ARG A 15 -0.14 3.70 -7.99
N HIS A 16 0.13 3.04 -6.88
CA HIS A 16 -0.59 3.25 -5.62
C HIS A 16 -0.21 4.58 -4.95
N CYS A 17 1.07 4.97 -5.00
CA CYS A 17 1.48 6.33 -4.61
C CYS A 17 0.73 7.40 -5.41
N ALA A 18 0.52 7.19 -6.72
CA ALA A 18 -0.24 8.11 -7.55
C ALA A 18 -1.71 8.21 -7.11
N VAL A 19 -2.34 7.12 -6.65
CA VAL A 19 -3.69 7.15 -6.08
C VAL A 19 -3.74 8.03 -4.83
N GLY A 20 -2.78 7.90 -3.92
CA GLY A 20 -2.67 8.79 -2.75
C GLY A 20 -2.47 10.26 -3.13
N PHE A 21 -1.68 10.52 -4.17
CA PHE A 21 -1.42 11.88 -4.66
C PHE A 21 -2.66 12.54 -5.29
N VAL A 22 -3.47 11.76 -6.02
CA VAL A 22 -4.77 12.22 -6.54
C VAL A 22 -5.75 12.49 -5.41
N LEU A 23 -5.81 11.61 -4.40
CA LEU A 23 -6.67 11.81 -3.23
C LEU A 23 -6.31 13.11 -2.48
N SER A 24 -5.01 13.41 -2.37
CA SER A 24 -4.51 14.68 -1.82
C SER A 24 -4.97 15.90 -2.62
N ALA A 25 -5.01 15.82 -3.96
CA ALA A 25 -5.49 16.94 -4.77
C ALA A 25 -6.94 17.29 -4.42
N VAL A 26 -7.78 16.26 -4.25
CA VAL A 26 -9.18 16.43 -3.81
C VAL A 26 -9.25 17.03 -2.41
N PHE A 27 -8.43 16.53 -1.48
CA PHE A 27 -8.36 17.04 -0.11
C PHE A 27 -7.93 18.52 -0.04
N VAL A 28 -6.88 18.90 -0.76
CA VAL A 28 -6.43 20.29 -0.84
C VAL A 28 -7.48 21.17 -1.49
N ALA A 29 -8.14 20.71 -2.56
CA ALA A 29 -9.25 21.45 -3.17
C ALA A 29 -10.39 21.71 -2.17
N LEU A 30 -10.73 20.73 -1.32
CA LEU A 30 -11.72 20.90 -0.26
C LEU A 30 -11.29 21.92 0.80
N ILE A 31 -10.01 21.91 1.22
CA ILE A 31 -9.46 22.90 2.16
C ILE A 31 -9.56 24.33 1.59
N LEU A 32 -9.18 24.51 0.33
CA LEU A 32 -9.22 25.80 -0.33
C LEU A 32 -10.66 26.26 -0.54
N TRP A 33 -11.57 25.34 -0.88
CA TRP A 33 -12.98 25.64 -1.08
C TRP A 33 -13.69 26.04 0.22
N GLN A 34 -13.44 25.32 1.31
CA GLN A 34 -13.97 25.64 2.64
C GLN A 34 -13.23 26.82 3.30
N ASN A 35 -12.20 27.36 2.64
CA ASN A 35 -11.36 28.43 3.13
C ASN A 35 -10.90 28.21 4.59
N VAL A 36 -10.43 27.00 4.89
CA VAL A 36 -10.05 26.60 6.25
C VAL A 36 -8.98 27.56 6.76
N ALA A 37 -9.21 28.16 7.93
CA ALA A 37 -8.33 29.17 8.54
C ALA A 37 -8.01 30.38 7.64
N GLY A 38 -8.81 30.65 6.61
CA GLY A 38 -8.57 31.74 5.65
C GLY A 38 -7.55 31.42 4.55
N LEU A 39 -7.00 30.19 4.50
CA LEU A 39 -5.93 29.83 3.57
C LEU A 39 -6.28 30.07 2.09
N GLY A 40 -7.49 29.73 1.67
CA GLY A 40 -7.94 29.94 0.29
C GLY A 40 -7.93 31.42 -0.10
N SER A 41 -8.38 32.28 0.82
CA SER A 41 -8.35 33.74 0.65
C SER A 41 -6.92 34.29 0.64
N LEU A 42 -6.02 33.79 1.50
CA LEU A 42 -4.63 34.23 1.53
C LEU A 42 -3.89 33.85 0.24
N ILE A 43 -4.12 32.64 -0.25
CA ILE A 43 -3.51 32.13 -1.48
C ILE A 43 -4.01 32.93 -2.69
N ALA A 44 -5.31 33.23 -2.76
CA ALA A 44 -5.88 33.98 -3.89
C ALA A 44 -5.37 35.43 -3.99
N GLY A 45 -5.00 36.05 -2.86
CA GLY A 45 -4.50 37.44 -2.82
C GLY A 45 -2.98 37.58 -2.93
N SER A 46 -2.24 36.48 -3.04
CA SER A 46 -0.77 36.50 -3.03
C SER A 46 -0.19 36.21 -4.42
N ASP A 47 0.83 36.97 -4.83
CA ASP A 47 1.60 36.71 -6.06
C ASP A 47 2.28 35.32 -6.05
N ILE A 48 2.42 34.73 -4.87
CA ILE A 48 3.05 33.41 -4.64
C ILE A 48 1.97 32.30 -4.50
N GLY A 49 0.69 32.63 -4.73
CA GLY A 49 -0.44 31.72 -4.52
C GLY A 49 -0.31 30.38 -5.27
N TRP A 50 0.17 30.40 -6.51
CA TRP A 50 0.42 29.16 -7.27
C TRP A 50 1.46 28.25 -6.61
N LEU A 51 2.55 28.83 -6.10
CA LEU A 51 3.59 28.09 -5.40
C LEU A 51 3.04 27.52 -4.08
N ALA A 52 2.21 28.29 -3.36
CA ALA A 52 1.55 27.84 -2.15
C ALA A 52 0.62 26.65 -2.40
N ILE A 53 -0.16 26.67 -3.49
CA ILE A 53 -1.00 25.52 -3.90
C ILE A 53 -0.14 24.31 -4.22
N LEU A 54 0.95 24.50 -4.96
CA LEU A 54 1.87 23.41 -5.32
C LEU A 54 2.49 22.79 -4.07
N LEU A 55 3.05 23.59 -3.16
CA LEU A 55 3.64 23.09 -1.91
C LEU A 55 2.57 22.40 -1.06
N LEU A 56 1.42 23.04 -0.85
CA LEU A 56 0.34 22.48 -0.05
C LEU A 56 -0.08 21.12 -0.60
N TRP A 57 -0.30 21.01 -1.91
CA TRP A 57 -0.65 19.75 -2.56
C TRP A 57 0.49 18.72 -2.51
N PHE A 58 1.73 19.12 -2.77
CA PHE A 58 2.88 18.22 -2.78
C PHE A 58 3.19 17.64 -1.40
N PHE A 59 3.22 18.49 -0.36
CA PHE A 59 3.44 18.06 1.01
C PHE A 59 2.31 17.16 1.50
N ASN A 60 1.04 17.54 1.29
CA ASN A 60 -0.08 16.66 1.63
C ASN A 60 -0.04 15.37 0.81
N GLY A 61 0.27 15.46 -0.49
CA GLY A 61 0.32 14.33 -1.42
C GLY A 61 1.36 13.31 -1.05
N THR A 62 2.51 13.76 -0.54
CA THR A 62 3.56 12.86 -0.03
C THR A 62 3.07 12.04 1.17
N ILE A 63 2.31 12.64 2.09
CA ILE A 63 1.74 11.93 3.25
C ILE A 63 0.69 10.92 2.80
N PHE A 64 -0.26 11.33 1.94
CA PHE A 64 -1.28 10.40 1.41
C PHE A 64 -0.64 9.26 0.59
N GLY A 65 0.36 9.55 -0.24
CA GLY A 65 1.12 8.55 -0.99
C GLY A 65 1.85 7.57 -0.08
N SER A 66 2.47 8.06 1.01
CA SER A 66 3.18 7.20 1.98
C SER A 66 2.24 6.22 2.69
N VAL A 67 1.04 6.67 3.08
CA VAL A 67 0.04 5.80 3.72
C VAL A 67 -0.52 4.77 2.73
N GLN A 68 -0.80 5.17 1.49
CA GLN A 68 -1.25 4.24 0.45
C GLN A 68 -0.20 3.18 0.14
N PHE A 69 1.07 3.57 0.10
CA PHE A 69 2.19 2.64 -0.04
C PHE A 69 2.28 1.66 1.14
N ALA A 70 2.14 2.13 2.37
CA ALA A 70 2.15 1.27 3.56
C ALA A 70 0.99 0.27 3.58
N ILE A 71 -0.23 0.70 3.23
CA ILE A 71 -1.42 -0.17 3.16
C ILE A 71 -1.22 -1.28 2.13
N VAL A 72 -0.68 -0.97 0.96
CA VAL A 72 -0.45 -1.98 -0.10
C VAL A 72 0.59 -3.02 0.32
N ILE A 73 1.67 -2.59 0.98
CA ILE A 73 2.66 -3.54 1.51
C ILE A 73 2.03 -4.45 2.57
N MET A 74 1.20 -3.89 3.46
CA MET A 74 0.51 -4.68 4.50
C MET A 74 -0.53 -5.64 3.89
N SER A 75 -1.29 -5.20 2.88
CA SER A 75 -2.29 -6.06 2.24
C SER A 75 -1.65 -7.19 1.42
N GLN A 76 -0.47 -6.95 0.85
CA GLN A 76 0.29 -7.99 0.15
C GLN A 76 0.86 -9.06 1.10
N ALA A 77 1.04 -8.75 2.38
CA ALA A 77 1.51 -9.73 3.36
C ALA A 77 0.39 -10.70 3.81
N GLU A 78 -0.89 -10.35 3.59
CA GLU A 78 -2.05 -11.17 3.95
C GLU A 78 -2.44 -12.15 2.83
N ASP A 79 -2.14 -11.83 1.56
CA ASP A 79 -2.44 -12.70 0.41
C ASP A 79 -1.50 -13.93 0.31
N ASP A 80 -0.35 -13.94 1.00
CA ASP A 80 0.59 -15.09 1.02
C ASP A 80 0.20 -16.17 2.05
N ASP A 81 -0.68 -15.88 3.02
CA ASP A 81 -1.07 -16.82 4.08
C ASP A 81 -2.31 -17.67 3.72
N ASP A 82 -3.05 -17.33 2.65
CA ASP A 82 -4.23 -18.08 2.18
C ASP A 82 -3.92 -19.15 1.10
N ASP A 83 -2.65 -19.29 0.68
CA ASP A 83 -2.20 -20.36 -0.23
C ASP A 83 -1.71 -21.64 0.51
N ASP A 84 -1.79 -21.68 1.85
CA ASP A 84 -1.32 -22.81 2.66
C ASP A 84 -2.40 -23.90 2.95
N ASP A 85 -3.60 -23.76 2.39
CA ASP A 85 -4.69 -24.74 2.54
C ASP A 85 -4.85 -25.73 1.38
N ASP A 86 -4.01 -25.66 0.33
CA ASP A 86 -3.90 -26.73 -0.67
C ASP A 86 -2.64 -27.58 -0.43
N PHE A 87 -2.67 -28.36 0.66
CA PHE A 87 -1.79 -29.53 0.86
C PHE A 87 -2.07 -30.62 -0.21
N ARG A 88 -1.84 -30.28 -1.49
CA ARG A 88 -1.83 -31.18 -2.66
C ARG A 88 -0.41 -31.48 -3.15
N GLY A 89 0.60 -31.24 -2.31
CA GLY A 89 1.87 -31.93 -2.49
C GLY A 89 1.65 -33.45 -2.43
N PRO A 90 2.30 -34.27 -3.27
CA PRO A 90 2.18 -35.72 -3.18
C PRO A 90 2.60 -36.17 -1.78
N LEU A 91 1.63 -36.64 -0.99
CA LEU A 91 1.88 -37.15 0.36
C LEU A 91 2.86 -38.32 0.26
N ILE A 92 4.06 -38.13 0.80
CA ILE A 92 5.07 -39.19 0.91
C ILE A 92 4.78 -39.94 2.21
N PRO A 93 4.31 -41.20 2.15
CA PRO A 93 4.02 -41.94 3.37
C PRO A 93 5.32 -42.25 4.12
N ILE A 94 5.51 -41.61 5.26
CA ILE A 94 6.59 -41.95 6.19
C ILE A 94 6.09 -43.10 7.07
N ARG A 95 6.74 -44.26 6.97
CA ARG A 95 6.46 -45.38 7.86
C ARG A 95 7.04 -45.09 9.24
N VAL A 96 6.19 -44.62 10.14
CA VAL A 96 6.52 -44.54 11.56
C VAL A 96 6.39 -45.95 12.15
N SER A 97 7.48 -46.46 12.72
CA SER A 97 7.41 -47.64 13.57
C SER A 97 6.64 -47.28 14.83
N ALA A 98 5.46 -47.87 15.01
CA ALA A 98 4.73 -47.74 16.26
C ALA A 98 5.55 -48.42 17.36
N GLN A 99 6.26 -47.63 18.15
CA GLN A 99 6.86 -48.13 19.38
C GLN A 99 5.70 -48.37 20.35
N ALA A 100 5.23 -49.62 20.39
CA ALA A 100 4.28 -50.07 21.39
C ALA A 100 4.92 -49.85 22.76
N GLY A 101 4.47 -48.80 23.45
CA GLY A 101 4.88 -48.50 24.80
C GLY A 101 4.63 -49.72 25.67
N SER A 102 5.72 -50.35 26.12
CA SER A 102 5.69 -51.44 27.08
C SER A 102 5.08 -50.91 28.38
N ARG A 103 3.76 -51.00 28.50
CA ARG A 103 3.04 -50.79 29.74
C ARG A 103 2.99 -52.11 30.50
N ARG A 104 3.93 -52.31 31.42
CA ARG A 104 3.84 -53.27 32.55
C ARG A 104 4.91 -52.86 33.57
N ARG A 105 4.53 -52.16 34.64
CA ARG A 105 3.94 -52.62 35.92
C ARG A 105 5.04 -52.88 36.95
#